data_AF-A0A8S1Q977-F1
#
_entry.id   AF-A0A8S1Q977-F1
#
_cell.length_a   1.000
_cell.length_b   1.000
_cell.length_c   1.000
_cell.angle_alpha   90.00
_cell.angle_beta   90.00
_cell.angle_gamma   90.00
#
_symmetry.space_group_name_H-M   'P 1'
#
loop_
_entity.id
_entity.type
_entity.pdbx_description
1 polymer ?
#
loop_
_entity_poly.entity_id
_entity_poly.type
_entity_poly.pdbx_seq_one_letter_code
_entity_poly.pdbx_strand_id
1 'polypeptide(L)'
;MEEKRQYFIPIKEINQNLSCKICKNVALNAIECQTCEQLYCEECVIFWKRKKNECPECKEQFKTKQPHRLIREELSKQKFSCINQGCKVELLMNEVIQHINECQFKNVNCICGWSGPQSKQKYHEQTCQQFITKQCNICKEEIKLYKYQNHNCFFEFQQKLEKITEKFYEYKETSEYSIKELKNQQNKEYNELQIIKEQIKGIGQETNDLKKQFTDLTQLLRSSEQKCKQLLEVQQYTGPFITQGKLIESKSLQCSKDHMIKYWMNPQGEEKTKKCLKCQKTQVNCRYCCPICVFFVCLKCQEPELTRNPHENSVLCPARHKITKKIQGLICTICEKNSSQMRNPGGANCTECDFAICFECLENERYKGRVQQCPVQ
;
A
#
# COMPACT_ATOMS: atom_id res chain seq x y z
N MET A 1 -23.41 15.83 -37.77
CA MET A 1 -22.53 16.89 -37.24
C MET A 1 -22.37 18.11 -38.18
N GLU A 2 -23.26 18.33 -39.16
CA GLU A 2 -23.41 19.66 -39.81
C GLU A 2 -23.62 20.76 -38.75
N GLU A 3 -24.37 20.43 -37.70
CA GLU A 3 -24.56 21.31 -36.56
C GLU A 3 -23.24 21.71 -35.89
N LYS A 4 -22.26 20.82 -35.71
CA LYS A 4 -21.03 21.19 -34.99
C LYS A 4 -20.27 22.30 -35.71
N ARG A 5 -20.18 22.23 -37.04
CA ARG A 5 -19.41 23.16 -37.88
C ARG A 5 -19.96 24.58 -37.88
N GLN A 6 -21.27 24.74 -37.68
CA GLN A 6 -21.90 26.06 -37.68
C GLN A 6 -21.55 26.89 -36.44
N TYR A 7 -20.85 26.31 -35.47
CA TYR A 7 -20.63 26.95 -34.17
C TYR A 7 -19.23 27.51 -33.94
N PHE A 8 -18.32 27.39 -34.91
CA PHE A 8 -16.94 27.79 -34.70
C PHE A 8 -16.25 28.37 -35.93
N ILE A 9 -15.31 29.28 -35.66
CA ILE A 9 -14.47 29.93 -36.65
C ILE A 9 -13.01 29.53 -36.37
N PRO A 10 -12.26 28.98 -37.33
CA PRO A 10 -10.84 28.71 -37.16
C PRO A 10 -10.06 30.00 -36.85
N ILE A 11 -9.22 30.00 -35.82
CA ILE A 11 -8.48 31.22 -35.38
C ILE A 11 -7.32 31.53 -36.33
N LYS A 12 -6.74 30.50 -36.95
CA LYS A 12 -5.63 30.60 -37.89
C LYS A 12 -5.99 29.92 -39.20
N GLU A 13 -5.29 30.29 -40.26
CA GLU A 13 -5.37 29.59 -41.54
C GLU A 13 -5.19 28.09 -41.33
N ILE A 14 -6.18 27.31 -41.76
CA ILE A 14 -6.16 25.86 -41.63
C ILE A 14 -5.17 25.33 -42.65
N ASN A 15 -4.19 24.54 -42.20
CA ASN A 15 -3.35 23.79 -43.11
C ASN A 15 -4.24 22.90 -43.99
N GLN A 16 -4.18 23.07 -45.32
CA GLN A 16 -5.02 22.35 -46.29
C GLN A 16 -4.89 20.82 -46.19
N ASN A 17 -3.82 20.32 -45.59
CA ASN A 17 -3.60 18.91 -45.31
C ASN A 17 -4.46 18.37 -44.17
N LEU A 18 -5.01 19.24 -43.31
CA LEU A 18 -5.94 18.91 -42.23
C LEU A 18 -7.42 19.06 -42.65
N SER A 19 -7.65 19.52 -43.88
CA SER A 19 -8.99 19.75 -44.42
C SER A 19 -9.55 18.49 -45.08
N CYS A 20 -10.81 18.20 -44.76
CA CYS A 20 -11.59 17.16 -45.40
C CYS A 20 -11.78 17.48 -46.89
N LYS A 21 -11.42 16.54 -47.77
CA LYS A 21 -11.52 16.77 -49.22
C LYS A 21 -12.95 16.83 -49.76
N ILE A 22 -13.94 16.36 -49.00
CA ILE A 22 -15.36 16.45 -49.37
C ILE A 22 -15.95 17.81 -48.97
N CYS A 23 -15.94 18.14 -47.67
CA CYS A 23 -16.59 19.37 -47.17
C CYS A 23 -15.67 20.60 -47.15
N LYS A 24 -14.39 20.46 -47.54
CA LYS A 24 -13.34 21.49 -47.59
C LYS A 24 -13.03 22.23 -46.28
N ASN A 25 -13.61 21.80 -45.17
CA ASN A 25 -13.36 22.30 -43.81
C ASN A 25 -12.41 21.38 -43.04
N VAL A 26 -11.94 21.78 -41.85
CA VAL A 26 -11.15 20.91 -40.94
C VAL A 26 -11.82 19.55 -40.80
N ALA A 27 -11.03 18.47 -40.90
CA ALA A 27 -11.53 17.12 -40.78
C ALA A 27 -11.99 16.82 -39.33
N LEU A 28 -13.28 16.54 -39.14
CA LEU A 28 -13.88 16.14 -37.87
C LEU A 28 -13.92 14.62 -37.79
N ASN A 29 -13.51 14.05 -36.65
CA ASN A 29 -13.30 12.60 -36.51
C ASN A 29 -12.58 12.06 -37.74
N ALA A 30 -11.40 12.62 -38.00
CA ALA A 30 -10.73 12.46 -39.27
C ALA A 30 -10.47 10.98 -39.57
N ILE A 31 -10.70 10.61 -40.82
CA ILE A 31 -10.39 9.30 -41.37
C ILE A 31 -9.63 9.48 -42.68
N GLU A 32 -8.78 8.52 -42.98
CA GLU A 32 -7.83 8.61 -44.07
C GLU A 32 -8.14 7.53 -45.11
N CYS A 33 -8.07 7.87 -46.39
CA CYS A 33 -8.14 6.84 -47.43
C CYS A 33 -6.90 5.94 -47.35
N GLN A 34 -7.10 4.63 -47.37
CA GLN A 34 -6.00 3.68 -47.28
C GLN A 34 -5.02 3.76 -48.47
N THR A 35 -5.52 4.16 -49.65
CA THR A 35 -4.74 4.17 -50.90
C THR A 35 -4.01 5.48 -51.15
N CYS A 36 -4.70 6.62 -51.03
CA CYS A 36 -4.15 7.94 -51.38
C CYS A 36 -3.86 8.85 -50.17
N GLU A 37 -4.10 8.35 -48.96
CA GLU A 37 -3.79 9.01 -47.69
C GLU A 37 -4.47 10.38 -47.48
N GLN A 38 -5.50 10.67 -48.28
CA GLN A 38 -6.28 11.91 -48.15
C GLN A 38 -7.21 11.85 -46.95
N LEU A 39 -7.39 12.99 -46.29
CA LEU A 39 -8.25 13.12 -45.12
C LEU A 39 -9.69 13.48 -45.47
N TYR A 40 -10.58 12.88 -44.69
CA TYR A 40 -12.01 13.09 -44.75
C TYR A 40 -12.58 13.11 -43.33
N CYS A 41 -13.81 13.59 -43.20
CA CYS A 41 -14.56 13.42 -41.96
C CYS A 41 -15.26 12.07 -42.01
N GLU A 42 -15.38 11.42 -40.86
CA GLU A 42 -16.10 10.16 -40.72
C GLU A 42 -17.49 10.20 -41.37
N GLU A 43 -18.32 11.20 -41.01
CA GLU A 43 -19.64 11.38 -41.60
C GLU A 43 -19.59 11.63 -43.11
N CYS A 44 -18.65 12.46 -43.60
CA CYS A 44 -18.55 12.76 -45.02
C CYS A 44 -18.29 11.48 -45.83
N VAL A 45 -17.48 10.56 -45.33
CA VAL A 45 -17.26 9.28 -46.00
C VAL A 45 -18.48 8.38 -45.91
N ILE A 46 -19.17 8.33 -44.77
CA ILE A 46 -20.43 7.56 -44.64
C ILE A 46 -21.45 8.05 -45.67
N PHE A 47 -21.66 9.36 -45.79
CA PHE A 47 -22.56 9.94 -46.78
C PHE A 47 -22.11 9.70 -48.21
N TRP A 48 -20.81 9.81 -48.49
CA TRP A 48 -20.27 9.56 -49.82
C TRP A 48 -20.42 8.10 -50.24
N LYS A 49 -20.10 7.14 -49.35
CA LYS A 49 -20.22 5.70 -49.60
C LYS A 49 -21.65 5.27 -49.93
N ARG A 50 -22.67 5.96 -49.41
CA ARG A 50 -24.08 5.73 -49.79
C ARG A 50 -24.35 6.04 -51.26
N LYS A 51 -23.57 6.94 -51.88
CA LYS A 51 -23.69 7.32 -53.29
C LYS A 51 -22.74 6.52 -54.18
N LYS A 52 -21.47 6.44 -53.80
CA LYS A 52 -20.39 5.76 -54.54
C LYS A 52 -19.37 5.16 -53.58
N ASN A 53 -19.01 3.90 -53.77
CA ASN A 53 -18.00 3.22 -52.94
C ASN A 53 -16.56 3.43 -53.45
N GLU A 54 -16.28 4.61 -53.99
CA GLU A 54 -15.00 5.01 -54.58
C GLU A 54 -14.50 6.28 -53.88
N CYS A 55 -13.18 6.37 -53.67
CA CYS A 55 -12.56 7.55 -53.09
C CYS A 55 -12.75 8.77 -54.01
N PRO A 56 -13.20 9.94 -53.50
CA PRO A 56 -13.38 11.14 -54.31
C PRO A 56 -12.13 11.62 -55.04
N GLU A 57 -10.94 11.29 -54.51
CA GLU A 57 -9.66 11.80 -55.01
C GLU A 57 -8.95 10.80 -55.92
N CYS A 58 -8.75 9.55 -55.48
CA CYS A 58 -8.05 8.54 -56.30
C CYS A 58 -8.97 7.62 -57.12
N LYS A 59 -10.30 7.69 -56.95
CA LYS A 59 -11.30 6.86 -57.64
C LYS A 59 -11.19 5.34 -57.40
N GLU A 60 -10.26 4.90 -56.57
CA GLU A 60 -10.15 3.51 -56.10
C GLU A 60 -11.22 3.16 -55.07
N GLN A 61 -11.42 1.88 -54.79
CA GLN A 61 -12.34 1.41 -53.74
C GLN A 61 -12.09 2.15 -52.41
N PHE A 62 -13.12 2.74 -51.82
CA PHE A 62 -12.96 3.66 -50.68
C PHE A 62 -12.73 2.93 -49.35
N LYS A 63 -11.57 2.30 -49.21
CA LYS A 63 -11.10 1.74 -47.93
C LYS A 63 -10.56 2.85 -47.03
N THR A 64 -10.90 2.80 -45.75
CA THR A 64 -10.61 3.85 -44.78
C THR A 64 -9.79 3.30 -43.63
N LYS A 65 -8.79 4.06 -43.18
CA LYS A 65 -7.96 3.78 -42.01
C LYS A 65 -7.95 4.97 -41.06
N GLN A 66 -7.47 4.77 -39.84
CA GLN A 66 -7.20 5.88 -38.92
C GLN A 66 -6.05 6.75 -39.46
N PRO A 67 -6.13 8.09 -39.35
CA PRO A 67 -5.08 8.97 -39.84
C PRO A 67 -3.74 8.72 -39.16
N HIS A 68 -2.63 9.07 -39.82
CA HIS A 68 -1.31 8.98 -39.20
C HIS A 68 -1.23 9.75 -37.87
N ARG A 69 -0.42 9.26 -36.90
CA ARG A 69 -0.33 9.83 -35.54
C ARG A 69 -0.08 11.35 -35.55
N LEU A 70 0.85 11.81 -36.38
CA LEU A 70 1.19 13.23 -36.50
C LEU A 70 0.00 14.09 -36.95
N ILE A 71 -0.83 13.58 -37.87
CA ILE A 71 -2.04 14.27 -38.34
C ILE A 71 -3.05 14.40 -37.19
N ARG A 72 -3.24 13.34 -36.40
CA ARG A 72 -4.13 13.39 -35.23
C ARG A 72 -3.63 14.38 -34.19
N GLU A 73 -2.32 14.43 -33.95
CA GLU A 73 -1.71 15.41 -33.04
C GLU A 73 -1.92 16.84 -33.54
N GLU A 74 -1.71 17.12 -34.82
CA GLU A 74 -1.93 18.45 -35.39
C GLU A 74 -3.42 18.85 -35.36
N LEU A 75 -4.34 17.94 -35.71
CA LEU A 75 -5.78 18.17 -35.57
C LEU A 75 -6.18 18.48 -34.12
N SER A 76 -5.55 17.82 -33.14
CA SER A 76 -5.84 18.03 -31.72
C SER A 76 -5.40 19.40 -31.20
N LYS A 77 -4.39 20.02 -31.81
CA LYS A 77 -3.89 21.35 -31.47
C LYS A 77 -4.65 22.48 -32.16
N GLN A 78 -5.51 22.15 -33.13
CA GLN A 78 -6.25 23.16 -33.87
C GLN A 78 -7.19 23.92 -32.94
N LYS A 79 -7.03 25.23 -32.91
CA LYS A 79 -7.84 26.14 -32.10
C LYS A 79 -8.95 26.79 -32.91
N PHE A 80 -10.08 26.99 -32.23
CA PHE A 80 -11.30 27.55 -32.77
C PHE A 80 -11.80 28.68 -31.87
N SER A 81 -12.34 29.73 -32.46
CA SER A 81 -13.09 30.76 -31.73
C SER A 81 -14.58 30.44 -31.77
N CYS A 82 -15.26 30.76 -30.67
CA CYS A 82 -16.70 30.67 -30.56
C CYS A 82 -17.41 31.60 -31.58
N ILE A 83 -18.51 31.14 -32.19
CA ILE A 83 -19.30 31.96 -33.13
C ILE A 83 -20.11 33.07 -32.44
N ASN A 84 -20.41 32.93 -31.15
CA ASN A 84 -21.28 33.87 -30.44
C ASN A 84 -20.59 35.23 -30.30
N GLN A 85 -21.23 36.28 -30.81
CA GLN A 85 -20.67 37.64 -30.78
C GLN A 85 -20.33 38.07 -29.35
N GLY A 86 -19.10 38.56 -29.16
CA GLY A 86 -18.57 38.97 -27.86
C GLY A 86 -17.83 37.86 -27.09
N CYS A 87 -17.97 36.60 -27.50
CA CYS A 87 -17.16 35.52 -26.94
C CYS A 87 -15.75 35.51 -27.58
N LYS A 88 -14.71 35.65 -26.76
CA LYS A 88 -13.30 35.63 -27.19
C LYS A 88 -12.55 34.35 -26.80
N VAL A 89 -13.27 33.30 -26.40
CA VAL A 89 -12.67 32.05 -25.93
C VAL A 89 -12.09 31.29 -27.12
N GLU A 90 -10.84 30.85 -26.98
CA GLU A 90 -10.19 29.89 -27.88
C GLU A 90 -10.43 28.48 -27.34
N LEU A 91 -10.85 27.57 -28.21
CA LEU A 91 -11.30 26.23 -27.85
C LEU A 91 -10.60 25.18 -28.73
N LEU A 92 -10.33 24.02 -28.15
CA LEU A 92 -9.99 22.83 -28.93
C LEU A 92 -11.26 22.15 -29.44
N MET A 93 -11.12 21.34 -30.50
CA MET A 93 -12.25 20.69 -31.17
C MET A 93 -13.18 19.91 -30.22
N ASN A 94 -12.61 19.20 -29.25
CA ASN A 94 -13.34 18.40 -28.27
C ASN A 94 -14.10 19.26 -27.23
N GLU A 95 -13.72 20.52 -27.06
CA GLU A 95 -14.30 21.43 -26.06
C GLU A 95 -15.46 22.26 -26.64
N VAL A 96 -15.54 22.38 -27.97
CA VAL A 96 -16.50 23.24 -28.67
C VAL A 96 -17.94 22.98 -28.26
N ILE A 97 -18.38 21.71 -28.19
CA ILE A 97 -19.78 21.37 -27.93
C ILE A 97 -20.19 21.71 -26.50
N GLN A 98 -19.32 21.40 -25.54
CA GLN A 98 -19.55 21.77 -24.16
C GLN A 98 -19.63 23.29 -24.04
N HIS A 99 -18.66 24.01 -24.61
CA HIS A 99 -18.65 25.47 -24.57
C HIS A 99 -19.93 26.08 -25.16
N ILE A 100 -20.39 25.62 -26.33
CA ILE A 100 -21.59 26.19 -26.98
C ILE A 100 -22.85 26.01 -26.14
N ASN A 101 -22.94 24.95 -25.34
CA ASN A 101 -24.07 24.76 -24.43
C ASN A 101 -24.01 25.68 -23.21
N GLU A 102 -22.82 26.13 -22.84
CA GLU A 102 -22.54 26.90 -21.61
C GLU A 102 -22.13 28.36 -21.89
N CYS A 103 -22.03 28.74 -23.17
CA CYS A 103 -21.47 30.01 -23.60
C CYS A 103 -22.35 31.17 -23.13
N GLN A 104 -21.81 32.03 -22.28
CA GLN A 104 -22.50 33.18 -21.70
C GLN A 104 -22.95 34.25 -22.72
N PHE A 105 -22.41 34.19 -23.94
CA PHE A 105 -22.75 35.08 -25.06
C PHE A 105 -23.73 34.44 -26.05
N LYS A 106 -24.08 33.17 -25.85
CA LYS A 106 -25.12 32.51 -26.64
C LYS A 106 -26.40 33.30 -26.52
N ASN A 107 -26.99 33.63 -27.66
CA ASN A 107 -28.26 34.33 -27.67
C ASN A 107 -29.37 33.35 -27.28
N VAL A 108 -30.14 33.70 -26.25
CA VAL A 108 -31.27 32.92 -25.76
C VAL A 108 -32.55 33.73 -25.92
N ASN A 109 -33.63 33.04 -26.27
CA ASN A 109 -34.94 33.65 -26.47
C ASN A 109 -35.85 33.33 -25.29
N CYS A 110 -36.54 34.34 -24.80
CA CYS A 110 -37.63 34.21 -23.85
C CYS A 110 -38.97 34.14 -24.59
N ILE A 111 -39.93 33.43 -23.99
CA ILE A 111 -41.32 33.33 -24.48
C ILE A 111 -42.00 34.70 -24.54
N CYS A 112 -41.55 35.69 -23.75
CA CYS A 112 -42.05 37.06 -23.83
C CYS A 112 -41.56 37.83 -25.08
N GLY A 113 -40.78 37.20 -25.96
CA GLY A 113 -40.18 37.82 -27.14
C GLY A 113 -38.82 38.49 -26.90
N TRP A 114 -38.32 38.52 -25.65
CA TRP A 114 -36.98 39.02 -25.37
C TRP A 114 -35.91 38.09 -25.93
N SER A 115 -34.84 38.66 -26.48
CA SER A 115 -33.68 37.95 -26.99
C SER A 115 -32.42 38.63 -26.49
N GLY A 116 -31.49 37.87 -25.92
CA GLY A 116 -30.23 38.42 -25.44
C GLY A 116 -29.22 37.36 -25.02
N PRO A 117 -28.01 37.76 -24.62
CA PRO A 117 -26.97 36.83 -24.22
C PRO A 117 -27.37 36.07 -22.95
N GLN A 118 -27.01 34.79 -22.87
CA GLN A 118 -27.30 33.89 -21.75
C GLN A 118 -26.88 34.47 -20.38
N SER A 119 -25.78 35.24 -20.33
CA SER A 119 -25.34 35.96 -19.12
C SER A 119 -26.41 36.91 -18.56
N LYS A 120 -27.22 37.52 -19.42
CA LYS A 120 -28.30 38.44 -19.03
C LYS A 120 -29.63 37.74 -18.79
N GLN A 121 -29.72 36.43 -19.07
CA GLN A 121 -30.95 35.66 -18.91
C GLN A 121 -31.47 35.73 -17.48
N LYS A 122 -30.63 35.47 -16.47
CA LYS A 122 -31.07 35.49 -15.06
C LYS A 122 -31.62 36.85 -14.63
N TYR A 123 -31.01 37.94 -15.10
CA TYR A 123 -31.52 39.29 -14.83
C TYR A 123 -32.87 39.51 -15.51
N HIS A 124 -33.01 39.10 -16.76
CA HIS A 124 -34.29 39.14 -17.47
C HIS A 124 -35.37 38.31 -16.74
N GLU A 125 -35.05 37.11 -16.25
CA GLU A 125 -35.99 36.25 -15.52
C GLU A 125 -36.55 36.93 -14.25
N GLN A 126 -35.79 37.82 -13.59
CA GLN A 126 -36.26 38.56 -12.41
C GLN A 126 -37.30 39.63 -12.75
N THR A 127 -37.25 40.20 -13.96
CA THR A 127 -38.15 41.27 -14.40
C THR A 127 -39.23 40.77 -15.38
N CYS A 128 -39.11 39.56 -15.90
CA CYS A 128 -39.98 39.02 -16.92
C CYS A 128 -41.31 38.53 -16.32
N GLN A 129 -42.42 39.09 -16.79
CA GLN A 129 -43.76 38.71 -16.34
C GLN A 129 -44.06 37.21 -16.55
N GLN A 130 -43.46 36.58 -17.57
CA GLN A 130 -43.62 35.14 -17.82
C GLN A 130 -43.02 34.27 -16.72
N PHE A 131 -42.03 34.78 -15.98
CA PHE A 131 -41.29 34.06 -14.93
C PHE A 131 -41.85 34.28 -13.52
N ILE A 132 -42.87 35.14 -13.36
CA ILE A 132 -43.62 35.28 -12.12
C ILE A 132 -44.18 33.90 -11.73
N THR A 133 -44.04 33.52 -10.46
CA THR A 133 -44.61 32.28 -9.94
C THR A 133 -46.04 32.49 -9.45
N LYS A 134 -46.89 31.51 -9.72
CA LYS A 134 -48.26 31.41 -9.18
C LYS A 134 -48.43 30.02 -8.60
N GLN A 135 -49.10 29.93 -7.45
CA GLN A 135 -49.37 28.65 -6.80
C GLN A 135 -50.48 27.87 -7.57
N CYS A 136 -50.29 26.57 -7.91
CA CYS A 136 -51.42 25.71 -8.36
C CYS A 136 -52.39 25.57 -7.18
N ASN A 137 -53.67 25.86 -7.40
CA ASN A 137 -54.69 25.79 -6.35
C ASN A 137 -54.90 24.35 -5.84
N ILE A 138 -54.52 23.35 -6.63
CA ILE A 138 -54.69 21.92 -6.38
C ILE A 138 -53.44 21.34 -5.69
N CYS A 139 -52.28 21.28 -6.38
CA CYS A 139 -51.06 20.68 -5.83
C CYS A 139 -50.23 21.60 -4.93
N LYS A 140 -50.59 22.88 -4.82
CA LYS A 140 -49.90 23.91 -4.01
C LYS A 140 -48.45 24.22 -4.41
N GLU A 141 -47.97 23.69 -5.53
CA GLU A 141 -46.64 24.00 -6.06
C GLU A 141 -46.59 25.41 -6.67
N GLU A 142 -45.43 26.07 -6.54
CA GLU A 142 -45.16 27.36 -7.18
C GLU A 142 -44.69 27.16 -8.62
N ILE A 143 -45.44 27.73 -9.58
CA ILE A 143 -45.25 27.45 -10.99
C ILE A 143 -45.12 28.77 -11.75
N LYS A 144 -44.09 28.85 -12.60
CA LYS A 144 -43.87 30.03 -13.47
C LYS A 144 -45.06 30.21 -14.42
N LEU A 145 -45.53 31.45 -14.63
CA LEU A 145 -46.74 31.74 -15.41
C LEU A 145 -46.74 31.14 -16.82
N TYR A 146 -45.60 31.14 -17.53
CA TYR A 146 -45.53 30.52 -18.86
C TYR A 146 -45.77 29.01 -18.85
N LYS A 147 -45.52 28.33 -17.73
CA LYS A 147 -45.84 26.90 -17.55
C LYS A 147 -47.23 26.69 -16.97
N TYR A 148 -47.78 27.68 -16.28
CA TYR A 148 -49.07 27.59 -15.61
C TYR A 148 -50.21 27.25 -16.58
N GLN A 149 -50.19 27.80 -17.80
CA GLN A 149 -51.21 27.50 -18.82
C GLN A 149 -51.23 26.02 -19.25
N ASN A 150 -50.08 25.35 -19.18
CA ASN A 150 -49.93 23.94 -19.54
C ASN A 150 -49.78 23.04 -18.31
N HIS A 151 -49.95 23.59 -17.10
CA HIS A 151 -49.79 22.82 -15.88
C HIS A 151 -51.01 21.96 -15.64
N ASN A 152 -50.80 20.65 -15.71
CA ASN A 152 -51.80 19.66 -15.39
C ASN A 152 -51.35 18.93 -14.12
N CYS A 153 -51.88 19.36 -12.97
CA CYS A 153 -51.48 18.86 -11.65
C CYS A 153 -51.68 17.30 -11.58
N PHE A 154 -52.60 16.71 -12.37
CA PHE A 154 -52.79 15.25 -12.48
C PHE A 154 -51.74 14.54 -13.34
N PHE A 155 -51.40 15.08 -14.52
CA PHE A 155 -50.40 14.49 -15.40
C PHE A 155 -48.99 14.50 -14.77
N GLU A 156 -48.64 15.58 -14.07
CA GLU A 156 -47.37 15.63 -13.33
C GLU A 156 -47.34 14.61 -12.18
N PHE A 157 -48.47 14.40 -11.51
CA PHE A 157 -48.58 13.36 -10.50
C PHE A 157 -48.44 11.96 -11.11
N GLN A 158 -49.07 11.69 -12.25
CA GLN A 158 -48.93 10.43 -12.98
C GLN A 158 -47.47 10.17 -13.37
N GLN A 159 -46.76 11.16 -13.93
CA GLN A 159 -45.34 11.00 -14.24
C GLN A 159 -44.48 10.75 -12.99
N LYS A 160 -44.79 11.41 -11.87
CA LYS A 160 -44.09 11.16 -10.60
C LYS A 160 -44.33 9.73 -10.13
N LEU A 161 -45.57 9.23 -10.23
CA LEU A 161 -45.89 7.83 -9.92
C LEU A 161 -45.15 6.86 -10.83
N GLU A 162 -45.16 7.07 -12.15
CA GLU A 162 -44.43 6.22 -13.11
C GLU A 162 -42.93 6.14 -12.76
N LYS A 163 -42.29 7.28 -12.48
CA LYS A 163 -40.89 7.32 -12.04
C LYS A 163 -40.64 6.61 -10.71
N ILE A 164 -41.56 6.71 -9.76
CA ILE A 164 -41.47 5.99 -8.48
C ILE A 164 -41.59 4.48 -8.74
N THR A 165 -42.52 4.08 -9.60
CA THR A 165 -42.74 2.69 -9.98
C THR A 165 -41.51 2.10 -10.70
N GLU A 166 -40.92 2.83 -11.66
CA GLU A 166 -39.67 2.44 -12.32
C GLU A 166 -38.54 2.23 -11.31
N LYS A 167 -38.31 3.22 -10.44
CA LYS A 167 -37.29 3.12 -9.38
C LYS A 167 -37.54 1.94 -8.43
N PHE A 168 -38.81 1.65 -8.14
CA PHE A 168 -39.16 0.51 -7.31
C PHE A 168 -38.81 -0.81 -7.99
N TYR A 169 -39.04 -0.94 -9.29
CA TYR A 169 -38.62 -2.13 -10.05
C TYR A 169 -37.10 -2.26 -10.14
N GLU A 170 -36.37 -1.19 -10.40
CA GLU A 170 -34.90 -1.18 -10.38
C GLU A 170 -34.36 -1.59 -9.01
N TYR A 171 -34.92 -1.05 -7.92
CA TYR A 171 -34.54 -1.42 -6.56
C TYR A 171 -34.83 -2.89 -6.27
N LYS A 172 -35.99 -3.38 -6.71
CA LYS A 172 -36.36 -4.79 -6.54
C LYS A 172 -35.36 -5.70 -7.25
N GLU A 173 -35.06 -5.45 -8.52
CA GLU A 173 -34.13 -6.27 -9.32
C GLU A 173 -32.72 -6.27 -8.71
N THR A 174 -32.20 -5.09 -8.35
CA THR A 174 -30.87 -4.97 -7.71
C THR A 174 -30.81 -5.66 -6.35
N SER A 175 -31.89 -5.61 -5.57
CA SER A 175 -31.99 -6.33 -4.30
C SER A 175 -32.02 -7.84 -4.49
N GLU A 176 -32.77 -8.36 -5.47
CA GLU A 176 -32.85 -9.78 -5.78
C GLU A 176 -31.50 -10.33 -6.25
N TYR A 177 -30.79 -9.57 -7.10
CA TYR A 177 -29.43 -9.89 -7.51
C TYR A 177 -28.48 -9.97 -6.30
N SER A 178 -28.52 -8.97 -5.43
CA SER A 178 -27.68 -8.91 -4.22
C SER A 178 -27.96 -10.08 -3.28
N ILE A 179 -29.23 -10.45 -3.08
CA ILE A 179 -29.63 -11.62 -2.28
C ILE A 179 -29.08 -12.91 -2.90
N LYS A 180 -29.13 -13.04 -4.22
CA LYS A 180 -28.60 -14.22 -4.93
C LYS A 180 -27.07 -14.32 -4.77
N GLU A 181 -26.37 -13.19 -4.86
CA GLU A 181 -24.93 -13.14 -4.66
C GLU A 181 -24.53 -13.53 -3.24
N LEU A 182 -25.21 -12.98 -2.22
CA LEU A 182 -24.98 -13.33 -0.82
C LEU A 182 -25.22 -14.82 -0.55
N LYS A 183 -26.28 -15.41 -1.12
CA LYS A 183 -26.53 -16.86 -1.02
C LYS A 183 -25.41 -17.69 -1.64
N ASN A 184 -24.88 -17.26 -2.78
CA ASN A 184 -23.77 -17.95 -3.44
C ASN A 184 -22.49 -17.86 -2.59
N GLN A 185 -22.21 -16.70 -1.99
CA GLN A 185 -21.07 -16.53 -1.08
C GLN A 185 -21.21 -17.42 0.15
N GLN A 186 -22.38 -17.40 0.80
CA GLN A 186 -22.67 -18.24 1.95
C GLN A 186 -22.48 -19.75 1.65
N ASN A 187 -22.89 -20.21 0.47
CA ASN A 187 -22.69 -21.60 0.05
C ASN A 187 -21.20 -21.94 -0.15
N LYS A 188 -20.38 -21.01 -0.67
CA LYS A 188 -18.94 -21.21 -0.81
C LYS A 188 -18.27 -21.33 0.56
N GLU A 189 -18.56 -20.41 1.47
CA GLU A 189 -18.03 -20.42 2.83
C GLU A 189 -18.44 -21.71 3.57
N TYR A 190 -19.67 -22.16 3.39
CA TYR A 190 -20.14 -23.43 3.95
C TYR A 190 -19.31 -24.62 3.45
N ASN A 191 -19.04 -24.69 2.14
CA ASN A 191 -18.24 -25.75 1.54
C ASN A 191 -16.79 -25.72 2.02
N GLU A 192 -16.17 -24.54 2.09
CA GLU A 192 -14.82 -24.36 2.62
C GLU A 192 -14.74 -24.80 4.09
N LEU A 193 -15.76 -24.49 4.88
CA LEU A 193 -15.85 -24.92 6.27
C LEU A 193 -15.94 -26.45 6.40
N GLN A 194 -16.64 -27.14 5.48
CA GLN A 194 -16.64 -28.61 5.47
C GLN A 194 -15.24 -29.17 5.17
N ILE A 195 -14.53 -28.60 4.20
CA ILE A 195 -13.16 -29.04 3.86
C ILE A 195 -12.22 -28.86 5.06
N ILE A 196 -12.26 -27.70 5.71
CA ILE A 196 -11.44 -27.42 6.90
C ILE A 196 -11.78 -28.41 8.03
N LYS A 197 -13.06 -28.72 8.22
CA LYS A 197 -13.49 -29.69 9.23
C LYS A 197 -12.93 -31.09 8.97
N GLU A 198 -12.87 -31.53 7.72
CA GLU A 198 -12.26 -32.80 7.33
C GLU A 198 -10.74 -32.80 7.55
N GLN A 199 -10.06 -31.71 7.20
CA GLN A 199 -8.62 -31.56 7.43
C GLN A 199 -8.26 -31.60 8.93
N ILE A 200 -9.03 -30.90 9.78
CA ILE A 200 -8.85 -30.94 11.24
C ILE A 200 -9.00 -32.36 11.77
N LYS A 201 -9.97 -33.14 11.24
CA LYS A 201 -10.15 -34.54 11.62
C LYS A 201 -8.92 -35.38 11.24
N GLY A 202 -8.34 -35.17 10.06
CA GLY A 202 -7.11 -35.83 9.62
C GLY A 202 -5.91 -35.49 10.52
N ILE A 203 -5.67 -34.21 10.80
CA ILE A 203 -4.61 -33.77 11.71
C ILE A 203 -4.79 -34.37 13.11
N GLY A 204 -6.03 -34.48 13.58
CA GLY A 204 -6.34 -35.12 14.85
C GLY A 204 -5.92 -36.59 14.90
N GLN A 205 -6.09 -37.33 13.81
CA GLN A 205 -5.64 -38.72 13.69
C GLN A 205 -4.11 -38.82 13.69
N GLU A 206 -3.45 -38.02 12.84
CA GLU A 206 -1.98 -37.98 12.78
C GLU A 206 -1.35 -37.62 14.13
N THR A 207 -1.94 -36.65 14.83
CA THR A 207 -1.48 -36.25 16.18
C THR A 207 -1.59 -37.40 17.17
N ASN A 208 -2.64 -38.22 17.09
CA ASN A 208 -2.81 -39.37 17.96
C ASN A 208 -1.79 -40.47 17.63
N ASP A 209 -1.52 -40.71 16.34
CA ASP A 209 -0.51 -41.69 15.90
C ASP A 209 0.90 -41.27 16.32
N LEU A 210 1.25 -39.99 16.15
CA LEU A 210 2.53 -39.45 16.62
C LEU A 210 2.68 -39.54 18.14
N LYS A 211 1.62 -39.28 18.91
CA LYS A 211 1.63 -39.49 20.37
C LYS A 211 1.94 -40.93 20.73
N LYS A 212 1.35 -41.90 20.02
CA LYS A 212 1.62 -43.33 20.23
C LYS A 212 3.07 -43.69 19.90
N GLN A 213 3.59 -43.23 18.77
CA GLN A 213 4.99 -43.44 18.41
C GLN A 213 5.94 -42.84 19.45
N PHE A 214 5.63 -41.64 19.95
CA PHE A 214 6.43 -40.98 20.99
C PHE A 214 6.41 -41.74 22.31
N THR A 215 5.26 -42.31 22.71
CA THR A 215 5.19 -43.17 23.91
C THR A 215 6.05 -44.43 23.75
N ASP A 216 6.03 -45.06 22.57
CA ASP A 216 6.82 -46.26 22.29
C ASP A 216 8.33 -45.96 22.31
N LEU A 217 8.76 -44.87 21.67
CA LEU A 217 10.14 -44.38 21.70
C LEU A 217 10.61 -44.04 23.12
N THR A 218 9.76 -43.39 23.91
CA THR A 218 10.08 -43.06 25.30
C THR A 218 10.29 -44.33 26.13
N GLN A 219 9.48 -45.36 25.92
CA GLN A 219 9.65 -46.66 26.58
C GLN A 219 10.95 -47.36 26.15
N LEU A 220 11.29 -47.32 24.86
CA LEU A 220 12.56 -47.85 24.34
C LEU A 220 13.77 -47.16 24.94
N LEU A 221 13.76 -45.82 25.00
CA LEU A 221 14.85 -45.03 25.59
C LEU A 221 15.06 -45.39 27.06
N ARG A 222 13.99 -45.49 27.86
CA ARG A 222 14.07 -45.92 29.26
C ARG A 222 14.71 -47.31 29.40
N SER A 223 14.35 -48.24 28.52
CA SER A 223 14.96 -49.58 28.53
C SER A 223 16.45 -49.56 28.16
N SER A 224 16.87 -48.67 27.24
CA SER A 224 18.27 -48.50 26.84
C SER A 224 19.08 -47.81 27.93
N GLU A 225 18.53 -46.79 28.60
CA GLU A 225 19.17 -46.12 29.73
C GLU A 225 19.42 -47.08 30.90
N GLN A 226 18.46 -47.96 31.21
CA GLN A 226 18.65 -49.00 32.21
C GLN A 226 19.80 -49.94 31.83
N LYS A 227 19.90 -50.35 30.57
CA LYS A 227 21.03 -51.16 30.07
C LYS A 227 22.37 -50.42 30.15
N CYS A 228 22.42 -49.14 29.76
CA CYS A 228 23.66 -48.34 29.84
C CYS A 228 24.08 -48.06 31.30
N LYS A 229 23.14 -47.82 32.21
CA LYS A 229 23.45 -47.67 33.66
C LYS A 229 24.06 -48.92 34.24
N GLN A 230 23.61 -50.10 33.81
CA GLN A 230 24.23 -51.38 34.20
C GLN A 230 25.65 -51.57 33.65
N LEU A 231 26.01 -50.87 32.57
CA LEU A 231 27.33 -50.96 31.92
C LEU A 231 28.33 -49.87 32.38
N LEU A 232 27.87 -48.81 33.07
CA LEU A 232 28.66 -47.61 33.39
C LEU A 232 28.91 -47.41 34.90
N GLU A 233 28.86 -48.47 35.71
CA GLU A 233 29.57 -48.45 37.00
C GLU A 233 31.08 -48.56 36.74
N VAL A 234 31.74 -47.45 36.39
CA VAL A 234 33.17 -47.13 36.58
C VAL A 234 33.48 -45.80 35.89
N GLN A 235 34.22 -44.94 36.61
CA GLN A 235 34.82 -43.65 36.22
C GLN A 235 33.94 -42.39 36.32
N GLN A 236 33.79 -41.92 37.56
CA GLN A 236 33.68 -40.49 37.85
C GLN A 236 35.03 -39.80 37.54
N TYR A 237 35.10 -39.12 36.40
CA TYR A 237 36.17 -38.16 36.12
C TYR A 237 35.81 -36.81 36.74
N THR A 238 36.29 -36.55 37.97
CA THR A 238 36.39 -35.21 38.54
C THR A 238 37.80 -34.70 38.31
N GLY A 239 38.09 -34.23 37.10
CA GLY A 239 39.28 -33.41 36.86
C GLY A 239 39.10 -32.04 37.54
N PRO A 240 40.14 -31.47 38.18
CA PRO A 240 40.02 -30.17 38.83
C PRO A 240 39.67 -29.09 37.81
N PHE A 241 38.60 -28.35 38.08
CA PHE A 241 38.22 -27.14 37.33
C PHE A 241 39.22 -26.03 37.71
N ILE A 242 40.39 -26.01 37.05
CA ILE A 242 41.43 -25.01 37.26
C ILE A 242 41.01 -23.74 36.52
N THR A 243 40.74 -22.66 37.27
CA THR A 243 40.54 -21.33 36.71
C THR A 243 41.45 -20.33 37.41
N GLN A 244 42.38 -19.70 36.70
CA GLN A 244 43.27 -18.68 37.26
C GLN A 244 42.62 -17.28 37.37
N GLY A 245 41.33 -17.18 37.73
CA GLY A 245 40.66 -15.88 37.91
C GLY A 245 39.44 -15.94 38.83
N LYS A 246 38.97 -14.77 39.27
CA LYS A 246 37.83 -14.65 40.20
C LYS A 246 36.51 -14.94 39.47
N LEU A 247 35.77 -15.92 39.97
CA LEU A 247 34.42 -16.24 39.49
C LEU A 247 33.38 -15.53 40.36
N ILE A 248 32.42 -14.88 39.70
CA ILE A 248 31.28 -14.21 40.33
C ILE A 248 30.01 -14.93 39.91
N GLU A 249 29.06 -15.09 40.82
CA GLU A 249 27.77 -15.70 40.50
C GLU A 249 26.92 -14.80 39.60
N SER A 250 26.43 -15.36 38.48
CA SER A 250 25.40 -14.72 37.67
C SER A 250 24.06 -14.89 38.40
N LYS A 251 23.23 -13.84 38.46
CA LYS A 251 21.97 -13.92 39.20
C LYS A 251 20.87 -14.65 38.43
N SER A 252 20.95 -14.70 37.10
CA SER A 252 19.82 -15.15 36.26
C SER A 252 20.17 -16.20 35.20
N LEU A 253 21.41 -16.68 35.16
CA LEU A 253 21.87 -17.59 34.11
C LEU A 253 22.12 -19.00 34.66
N GLN A 254 21.37 -19.95 34.09
CA GLN A 254 21.53 -21.37 34.30
C GLN A 254 21.94 -22.07 33.01
N CYS A 255 22.65 -23.19 33.12
CA CYS A 255 22.94 -24.03 31.98
C CYS A 255 21.75 -24.91 31.59
N SER A 256 21.87 -25.70 30.52
CA SER A 256 20.82 -26.66 30.10
C SER A 256 20.57 -27.81 31.09
N LYS A 257 21.32 -27.87 32.20
CA LYS A 257 21.15 -28.80 33.31
C LYS A 257 20.86 -28.05 34.63
N ASP A 258 20.34 -26.83 34.54
CA ASP A 258 19.95 -25.96 35.66
C ASP A 258 21.05 -25.59 36.67
N HIS A 259 22.33 -25.80 36.34
CA HIS A 259 23.43 -25.30 37.17
C HIS A 259 23.66 -23.81 36.98
N MET A 260 23.98 -23.12 38.07
CA MET A 260 24.32 -21.69 38.04
C MET A 260 25.59 -21.43 37.23
N ILE A 261 25.48 -20.50 36.28
CA ILE A 261 26.61 -20.03 35.48
C ILE A 261 27.33 -18.92 36.25
N LYS A 262 28.66 -18.93 36.24
CA LYS A 262 29.49 -17.90 36.85
C LYS A 262 30.09 -16.99 35.78
N TYR A 263 30.15 -15.69 36.06
CA TYR A 263 30.90 -14.71 35.30
C TYR A 263 32.38 -14.74 35.70
N TRP A 264 33.26 -14.75 34.73
CA TRP A 264 34.70 -14.87 34.93
C TRP A 264 35.42 -13.54 34.71
N MET A 265 35.98 -13.01 35.79
CA MET A 265 36.81 -11.83 35.75
C MET A 265 38.23 -12.17 35.28
N ASN A 266 38.74 -11.38 34.33
CA ASN A 266 40.13 -11.40 33.89
C ASN A 266 40.65 -12.82 33.55
N PRO A 267 40.05 -13.54 32.57
CA PRO A 267 40.55 -14.85 32.17
C PRO A 267 42.00 -14.71 31.68
N GLN A 268 42.92 -15.49 32.26
CA GLN A 268 44.32 -15.59 31.84
C GLN A 268 44.59 -16.99 31.27
N GLY A 269 45.77 -17.21 30.67
CA GLY A 269 46.24 -18.55 30.31
C GLY A 269 45.49 -19.28 29.19
N GLU A 270 45.45 -20.61 29.31
CA GLU A 270 44.81 -21.54 28.37
C GLU A 270 43.31 -21.27 28.22
N GLU A 271 42.72 -20.53 29.16
CA GLU A 271 41.28 -20.41 29.23
C GLU A 271 40.71 -19.40 28.22
N LYS A 272 41.56 -18.52 27.68
CA LYS A 272 41.24 -17.70 26.49
C LYS A 272 41.06 -18.53 25.21
N THR A 273 41.58 -19.75 25.19
CA THR A 273 41.48 -20.65 24.02
C THR A 273 40.23 -21.51 24.02
N LYS A 274 39.43 -21.50 25.10
CA LYS A 274 38.24 -22.34 25.22
C LYS A 274 37.19 -21.95 24.17
N LYS A 275 36.59 -22.96 23.55
CA LYS A 275 35.53 -22.80 22.56
C LYS A 275 34.23 -22.40 23.25
N CYS A 276 33.53 -21.43 22.68
CA CYS A 276 32.18 -21.12 23.12
C CYS A 276 31.22 -22.27 22.75
N LEU A 277 30.45 -22.79 23.71
CA LEU A 277 29.48 -23.87 23.48
C LEU A 277 28.42 -23.53 22.42
N LYS A 278 28.02 -22.26 22.34
CA LYS A 278 26.95 -21.82 21.44
C LYS A 278 27.45 -21.54 20.01
N CYS A 279 28.54 -20.81 19.83
CA CYS A 279 29.05 -20.47 18.48
C CYS A 279 30.26 -21.28 18.02
N GLN A 280 30.82 -22.16 18.87
CA GLN A 280 31.96 -23.04 18.58
C GLN A 280 33.28 -22.33 18.19
N LYS A 281 33.33 -20.99 18.24
CA LYS A 281 34.54 -20.21 17.95
C LYS A 281 35.57 -20.37 19.07
N THR A 282 36.83 -20.56 18.69
CA THR A 282 38.03 -20.42 19.56
C THR A 282 38.43 -18.96 19.67
N GLN A 283 39.18 -18.58 20.71
CA GLN A 283 39.71 -17.21 20.93
C GLN A 283 38.66 -16.12 21.14
N VAL A 284 37.38 -16.47 21.29
CA VAL A 284 36.36 -15.53 21.73
C VAL A 284 36.50 -15.32 23.24
N ASN A 285 36.25 -14.10 23.71
CA ASN A 285 36.23 -13.77 25.14
C ASN A 285 35.06 -14.50 25.84
N CYS A 286 35.24 -15.77 26.15
CA CYS A 286 34.38 -16.57 27.00
C CYS A 286 34.43 -16.01 28.41
N ARG A 287 33.32 -15.43 28.87
CA ARG A 287 33.21 -14.79 30.19
C ARG A 287 32.19 -15.47 31.07
N TYR A 288 31.42 -16.42 30.55
CA TYR A 288 30.48 -17.22 31.33
C TYR A 288 30.92 -18.67 31.33
N CYS A 289 30.98 -19.29 32.49
CA CYS A 289 31.30 -20.71 32.62
C CYS A 289 30.41 -21.41 33.64
N CYS A 290 30.09 -22.67 33.37
CA CYS A 290 29.50 -23.55 34.37
C CYS A 290 30.62 -24.40 34.99
N PRO A 291 30.96 -24.24 36.28
CA PRO A 291 32.04 -24.99 36.90
C PRO A 291 31.74 -26.50 37.01
N ILE A 292 30.46 -26.88 37.00
CA ILE A 292 30.01 -28.27 37.11
C ILE A 292 30.03 -28.96 35.74
N CYS A 293 29.50 -28.29 34.70
CA CYS A 293 29.44 -28.86 33.35
C CYS A 293 30.67 -28.57 32.49
N VAL A 294 31.61 -27.76 32.98
CA VAL A 294 32.88 -27.42 32.32
C VAL A 294 32.69 -26.88 30.89
N PHE A 295 31.64 -26.08 30.67
CA PHE A 295 31.45 -25.38 29.39
C PHE A 295 31.55 -23.87 29.56
N PHE A 296 31.84 -23.21 28.43
CA PHE A 296 32.13 -21.79 28.34
C PHE A 296 31.22 -21.13 27.31
N VAL A 297 30.79 -19.90 27.58
CA VAL A 297 29.97 -19.09 26.66
C VAL A 297 30.55 -17.68 26.57
N CYS A 298 30.67 -17.18 25.33
CA CYS A 298 31.15 -15.83 25.07
C CYS A 298 30.05 -14.78 25.21
N LEU A 299 30.46 -13.53 25.41
CA LEU A 299 29.57 -12.39 25.60
C LEU A 299 28.66 -12.09 24.38
N LYS A 300 29.04 -12.60 23.21
CA LYS A 300 28.23 -12.50 21.99
C LYS A 300 27.06 -13.48 21.97
N CYS A 301 27.24 -14.67 22.55
CA CYS A 301 26.22 -15.72 22.57
C CYS A 301 25.43 -15.75 23.89
N GLN A 302 25.96 -15.14 24.93
CA GLN A 302 25.28 -14.89 26.19
C GLN A 302 25.53 -13.44 26.58
N GLU A 303 24.50 -12.63 26.47
CA GLU A 303 24.59 -11.20 26.74
C GLU A 303 24.99 -10.93 28.20
N PRO A 304 25.88 -9.96 28.46
CA PRO A 304 26.27 -9.60 29.82
C PRO A 304 25.09 -9.05 30.62
N GLU A 305 24.97 -9.49 31.88
CA GLU A 305 24.06 -8.91 32.88
C GLU A 305 24.58 -7.52 33.31
N LEU A 306 24.11 -6.45 32.66
CA LEU A 306 24.40 -5.08 33.09
C LEU A 306 23.32 -4.59 34.04
N THR A 307 23.69 -4.00 35.17
CA THR A 307 22.75 -3.41 36.12
C THR A 307 22.92 -1.91 36.20
N ARG A 308 21.86 -1.17 36.54
CA ARG A 308 21.96 0.27 36.85
C ARG A 308 22.06 0.46 38.36
N ASN A 309 23.00 1.29 38.78
CA ASN A 309 23.04 1.82 40.13
C ASN A 309 22.00 2.96 40.23
N PRO A 310 20.93 2.81 41.03
CA PRO A 310 19.86 3.80 41.13
C PRO A 310 20.31 5.13 41.74
N HIS A 311 21.38 5.14 42.55
CA HIS A 311 21.83 6.34 43.24
C HIS A 311 22.74 7.24 42.39
N GLU A 312 23.50 6.66 41.46
CA GLU A 312 24.51 7.38 40.69
C GLU A 312 24.18 7.49 39.19
N ASN A 313 23.04 6.95 38.77
CA ASN A 313 22.66 6.79 37.35
C ASN A 313 23.81 6.17 36.52
N SER A 314 24.60 5.29 37.14
CA SER A 314 25.76 4.64 36.54
C SER A 314 25.42 3.20 36.18
N VAL A 315 26.01 2.70 35.10
CA VAL A 315 25.90 1.28 34.73
C VAL A 315 26.99 0.50 35.48
N LEU A 316 26.69 -0.73 35.88
CA LEU A 316 27.64 -1.65 36.47
C LEU A 316 27.90 -2.79 35.49
N CYS A 317 29.14 -3.30 35.47
CA CYS A 317 29.48 -4.47 34.66
C CYS A 317 28.87 -5.76 35.27
N PRO A 318 29.00 -6.94 34.63
CA PRO A 318 28.48 -8.21 35.18
C PRO A 318 29.07 -8.60 36.54
N ALA A 319 30.26 -8.08 36.85
CA ALA A 319 30.91 -8.23 38.15
C ALA A 319 30.46 -7.18 39.19
N ARG A 320 29.52 -6.29 38.83
CA ARG A 320 28.98 -5.16 39.61
C ARG A 320 29.96 -4.03 39.93
N HIS A 321 31.07 -3.94 39.24
CA HIS A 321 31.94 -2.77 39.34
C HIS A 321 31.39 -1.62 38.50
N LYS A 322 31.69 -0.40 38.94
CA LYS A 322 31.36 0.84 38.21
C LYS A 322 32.11 0.87 36.89
N ILE A 323 31.39 1.12 35.78
CA ILE A 323 32.04 1.37 34.49
C ILE A 323 32.19 2.87 34.27
N THR A 324 33.36 3.29 33.80
CA THR A 324 33.68 4.68 33.51
C THR A 324 33.73 4.90 32.01
N LYS A 325 33.40 6.12 31.57
CA LYS A 325 33.43 6.48 30.15
C LYS A 325 34.87 6.49 29.64
N LYS A 326 35.14 5.80 28.54
CA LYS A 326 36.44 5.78 27.86
C LYS A 326 36.26 6.07 26.37
N ILE A 327 36.88 7.15 25.90
CA ILE A 327 36.69 7.66 24.52
C ILE A 327 37.75 7.11 23.56
N GLN A 328 38.99 6.93 24.00
CA GLN A 328 40.10 6.47 23.16
C GLN A 328 40.66 5.12 23.62
N GLY A 329 41.17 4.32 22.68
CA GLY A 329 41.81 3.04 22.96
C GLY A 329 40.88 1.99 23.58
N LEU A 330 39.57 2.10 23.35
CA LEU A 330 38.59 1.10 23.76
C LEU A 330 38.50 0.00 22.69
N ILE A 331 38.58 -1.26 23.12
CA ILE A 331 38.20 -2.43 22.32
C ILE A 331 36.99 -3.05 23.00
N CYS A 332 35.85 -3.12 22.30
CA CYS A 332 34.61 -3.65 22.86
C CYS A 332 34.71 -5.18 23.04
N THR A 333 34.47 -5.70 24.24
CA THR A 333 34.52 -7.14 24.55
C THR A 333 33.37 -7.95 23.94
N ILE A 334 32.32 -7.26 23.46
CA ILE A 334 31.14 -7.90 22.85
C ILE A 334 31.27 -7.99 21.33
N CYS A 335 31.62 -6.87 20.68
CA CYS A 335 31.67 -6.80 19.21
C CYS A 335 33.10 -6.81 18.65
N GLU A 336 34.12 -6.81 19.51
CA GLU A 336 35.57 -6.87 19.18
C GLU A 336 36.09 -5.69 18.35
N LYS A 337 35.24 -4.69 18.05
CA LYS A 337 35.65 -3.48 17.37
C LYS A 337 36.54 -2.62 18.28
N ASN A 338 37.59 -2.05 17.70
CA ASN A 338 38.37 -0.98 18.33
C ASN A 338 37.72 0.39 18.07
N SER A 339 38.23 1.45 18.73
CA SER A 339 37.62 2.78 18.66
C SER A 339 37.56 3.39 17.24
N SER A 340 38.48 3.03 16.34
CA SER A 340 38.46 3.53 14.95
C SER A 340 37.46 2.82 14.05
N GLN A 341 36.96 1.64 14.46
CA GLN A 341 35.95 0.86 13.74
C GLN A 341 34.51 1.14 14.19
N MET A 342 34.32 1.99 15.20
CA MET A 342 33.02 2.37 15.77
C MET A 342 32.48 3.62 15.07
N ARG A 343 31.17 3.70 14.86
CA ARG A 343 30.52 4.92 14.36
C ARG A 343 30.59 6.05 15.39
N ASN A 344 30.42 5.69 16.66
CA ASN A 344 30.59 6.57 17.80
C ASN A 344 31.81 6.10 18.60
N PRO A 345 33.01 6.70 18.41
CA PRO A 345 34.22 6.27 19.11
C PRO A 345 34.05 6.42 20.62
N GLY A 346 34.31 5.32 21.32
CA GLY A 346 34.27 5.24 22.76
C GLY A 346 33.18 4.32 23.30
N GLY A 347 33.03 4.35 24.62
CA GLY A 347 32.13 3.48 25.36
C GLY A 347 32.40 3.57 26.85
N ALA A 348 32.15 2.46 27.53
CA ALA A 348 32.40 2.33 28.95
C ALA A 348 33.34 1.15 29.23
N ASN A 349 34.27 1.32 30.16
CA ASN A 349 35.14 0.25 30.62
C ASN A 349 35.06 0.06 32.13
N CYS A 350 35.18 -1.19 32.56
CA CYS A 350 35.48 -1.56 33.92
C CYS A 350 36.97 -1.88 34.00
N THR A 351 37.72 -1.11 34.77
CA THR A 351 39.15 -1.36 35.02
C THR A 351 39.40 -2.59 35.88
N GLU A 352 38.41 -3.05 36.66
CA GLU A 352 38.55 -4.16 37.61
C GLU A 352 38.34 -5.55 36.98
N CYS A 353 37.53 -5.67 35.92
CA CYS A 353 37.21 -6.97 35.27
C CYS A 353 37.53 -7.05 33.78
N ASP A 354 38.28 -6.06 33.26
CA ASP A 354 38.67 -5.95 31.85
C ASP A 354 37.45 -6.10 30.91
N PHE A 355 36.34 -5.50 31.34
CA PHE A 355 35.09 -5.48 30.58
C PHE A 355 34.96 -4.12 29.92
N ALA A 356 34.79 -4.09 28.61
CA ALA A 356 34.65 -2.87 27.83
C ALA A 356 33.49 -3.01 26.87
N ILE A 357 32.55 -2.07 26.88
CA ILE A 357 31.38 -2.08 25.99
C ILE A 357 31.31 -0.75 25.25
N CYS A 358 31.20 -0.79 23.92
CA CYS A 358 31.02 0.43 23.12
C CYS A 358 29.60 0.98 23.25
N PHE A 359 29.40 2.27 22.95
CA PHE A 359 28.08 2.90 23.01
C PHE A 359 27.05 2.20 22.11
N GLU A 360 27.44 1.76 20.91
CA GLU A 360 26.53 1.04 20.00
C GLU A 360 26.03 -0.28 20.61
N CYS A 361 26.88 -1.02 21.33
CA CYS A 361 26.46 -2.23 22.03
C CYS A 361 25.62 -1.88 23.26
N LEU A 362 25.94 -0.80 23.97
CA LEU A 362 25.19 -0.36 25.15
C LEU A 362 23.77 0.12 24.80
N GLU A 363 23.60 0.76 23.63
CA GLU A 363 22.33 1.33 23.15
C GLU A 363 21.48 0.33 22.35
N ASN A 364 22.02 -0.82 21.98
CA ASN A 364 21.26 -1.81 21.22
C ASN A 364 20.08 -2.32 22.06
N GLU A 365 18.88 -2.30 21.49
CA GLU A 365 17.60 -2.63 22.12
C GLU A 365 17.61 -3.99 22.84
N ARG A 366 18.42 -4.95 22.34
CA ARG A 366 18.63 -6.25 23.00
C ARG A 366 19.21 -6.10 24.42
N TYR A 367 20.06 -5.11 24.64
CA TYR A 367 20.69 -4.83 25.94
C TYR A 367 19.85 -3.88 26.81
N LYS A 368 19.07 -2.96 26.21
CA LYS A 368 18.21 -2.03 26.97
C LYS A 368 17.13 -2.74 27.77
N GLY A 369 16.51 -3.80 27.23
CA GLY A 369 15.41 -4.53 27.86
C GLY A 369 15.78 -5.36 29.09
N ARG A 370 17.07 -5.51 29.41
CA ARG A 370 17.56 -6.35 30.52
C ARG A 370 18.42 -5.62 31.53
N VAL A 371 18.50 -4.30 31.46
CA VAL A 371 19.08 -3.50 32.55
C VAL A 371 18.14 -3.57 33.74
N GLN A 372 18.33 -4.60 34.56
CA GLN A 372 17.54 -4.78 35.78
C GLN A 372 17.82 -3.58 36.68
N GLN A 373 16.75 -2.92 37.14
CA GLN A 373 16.85 -1.98 38.24
C GLN A 373 17.37 -2.78 39.44
N CYS A 374 18.47 -2.34 40.03
CA CYS A 374 18.97 -2.98 41.24
C CYS A 374 17.86 -2.88 42.30
N PRO A 375 17.44 -4.00 42.94
CA PRO A 375 16.55 -3.89 44.08
C PRO A 375 17.23 -2.98 45.10
N VAL A 376 16.55 -1.90 45.48
CA VAL A 376 17.01 -0.99 46.53
C VAL A 376 17.12 -1.84 47.80
N GLN A 377 18.35 -2.02 48.29
CA GLN A 377 18.61 -2.72 49.55
C GLN A 377 18.47 -1.76 50.72
#